data_AF-A0A644VN07-F1
#
_entry.id   AF-A0A644VN07-F1
#
_cell.length_a   1.000
_cell.length_b   1.000
_cell.length_c   1.000
_cell.angle_alpha   90.00
_cell.angle_beta   90.00
_cell.angle_gamma   90.00
#
_symmetry.space_group_name_H-M   'P 1'
#
loop_
_entity.id
_entity.type
_entity.pdbx_description
1 polymer ?
#
loop_
_entity_poly.entity_id
_entity_poly.type
_entity_poly.pdbx_seq_one_letter_code
_entity_poly.pdbx_strand_id
1 'polypeptide(L)'
;MSQYHFHGKLQELIEHAESGTRSDVDIIFSHLTASSDFATTRFVDFALSVVESEAGKERIRFYLFHGKQIQRNYASLYFNRLGEWEIVKEAFDQGLIDEVQAFAR
;
A
#
# COMPACT_ATOMS: atom_id res chain seq x y z
N MET A 1 0.07 -21.76 -4.00
CA MET A 1 0.45 -21.83 -2.58
C MET A 1 1.30 -20.60 -2.34
N SER A 2 0.93 -19.76 -1.37
CA SER A 2 1.65 -18.54 -1.04
C SER A 2 3.12 -18.86 -0.74
N GLN A 3 4.03 -18.00 -1.20
CA GLN A 3 5.47 -18.16 -0.94
C GLN A 3 5.81 -17.94 0.55
N TYR A 4 4.87 -17.38 1.32
CA TYR A 4 5.03 -17.05 2.72
C TYR A 4 4.12 -17.90 3.61
N HIS A 5 4.67 -18.47 4.68
CA HIS A 5 3.93 -19.24 5.68
C HIS A 5 3.77 -18.43 6.97
N PHE A 6 2.80 -17.51 6.98
CA PHE A 6 2.37 -16.81 8.17
C PHE A 6 1.07 -17.41 8.71
N HIS A 7 0.65 -16.98 9.90
CA HIS A 7 -0.62 -17.39 10.50
C HIS A 7 -1.43 -16.16 10.92
N GLY A 8 -2.76 -16.28 10.90
CA GLY A 8 -3.67 -15.21 11.31
C GLY A 8 -3.71 -14.04 10.32
N LYS A 9 -3.89 -12.82 10.83
CA LYS A 9 -4.26 -11.66 10.02
C LYS A 9 -3.27 -11.34 8.89
N LEU A 10 -1.97 -11.52 9.13
CA LEU A 10 -0.95 -11.26 8.12
C LEU A 10 -1.08 -12.21 6.92
N GLN A 11 -1.38 -13.50 7.16
CA GLN A 11 -1.57 -14.48 6.10
C GLN A 11 -2.77 -14.12 5.22
N GLU A 12 -3.90 -13.73 5.82
CA GLU A 12 -5.09 -13.29 5.08
C GLU A 12 -4.77 -12.10 4.16
N LEU A 13 -3.99 -11.13 4.65
CA LEU A 13 -3.62 -9.95 3.84
C LEU A 13 -2.69 -10.31 2.69
N ILE A 14 -1.78 -11.27 2.89
CA ILE A 14 -0.89 -11.76 1.83
C ILE A 14 -1.68 -12.49 0.74
N GLU A 15 -2.67 -13.30 1.11
CA GLU A 15 -3.52 -14.01 0.12
C GLU A 15 -4.28 -13.02 -0.77
N HIS A 16 -4.79 -11.93 -0.19
CA HIS A 16 -5.35 -10.81 -0.96
C HIS A 16 -4.30 -10.15 -1.85
N ALA A 17 -3.09 -9.91 -1.34
CA ALA A 17 -2.03 -9.25 -2.09
C ALA A 17 -1.55 -10.07 -3.31
N GLU A 18 -1.40 -11.38 -3.14
CA GLU A 18 -1.00 -12.32 -4.20
C GLU A 18 -2.04 -12.43 -5.31
N SER A 19 -3.33 -12.42 -4.95
CA SER A 19 -4.43 -12.31 -5.92
C SER A 19 -4.40 -10.96 -6.65
N GLY A 20 -4.16 -9.88 -5.89
CA GLY A 20 -3.91 -8.54 -6.41
C GLY A 20 -5.09 -7.94 -7.18
N THR A 21 -6.32 -8.42 -7.00
CA THR A 21 -7.47 -7.78 -7.66
C THR A 21 -7.74 -6.40 -7.03
N ARG A 22 -8.51 -5.55 -7.72
CA ARG A 22 -8.92 -4.26 -7.16
C ARG A 22 -9.64 -4.41 -5.82
N SER A 23 -10.50 -5.42 -5.70
CA SER A 23 -11.24 -5.68 -4.45
C SER A 23 -10.32 -6.17 -3.33
N ASP A 24 -9.31 -6.96 -3.66
CA ASP A 24 -8.34 -7.43 -2.68
C ASP A 24 -7.48 -6.28 -2.12
N VAL A 25 -7.01 -5.40 -3.00
CA VAL A 25 -6.31 -4.17 -2.58
C VAL A 25 -7.22 -3.29 -1.74
N ASP A 26 -8.50 -3.16 -2.08
CA ASP A 26 -9.47 -2.42 -1.26
C ASP A 26 -9.61 -2.99 0.15
N ILE A 27 -9.63 -4.32 0.28
CA ILE A 27 -9.65 -5.00 1.58
C ILE A 27 -8.37 -4.67 2.36
N ILE A 28 -7.19 -4.75 1.74
CA ILE A 28 -5.92 -4.41 2.39
C ILE A 28 -5.93 -2.96 2.89
N PHE A 29 -6.31 -2.01 2.03
CA PHE A 29 -6.36 -0.58 2.38
C PHE A 29 -7.46 -0.22 3.38
N SER A 30 -8.51 -1.04 3.51
CA SER A 30 -9.55 -0.84 4.52
C SER A 30 -9.02 -0.91 5.95
N HIS A 31 -7.88 -1.58 6.15
CA HIS A 31 -7.19 -1.67 7.43
C HIS A 31 -6.34 -0.44 7.77
N LEU A 32 -6.18 0.52 6.86
CA LEU A 32 -5.46 1.78 7.08
C LEU A 32 -6.43 2.91 7.46
N THR A 33 -6.64 3.06 8.77
CA THR A 33 -7.54 4.03 9.38
C THR A 33 -6.78 4.91 10.37
N ALA A 34 -7.40 6.00 10.84
CA ALA A 34 -6.79 6.87 11.85
C ALA A 34 -6.55 6.18 13.21
N SER A 35 -7.22 5.05 13.46
CA SER A 35 -7.10 4.25 14.68
C SER A 35 -6.29 2.97 14.50
N SER A 36 -5.64 2.77 13.35
CA SER A 36 -4.84 1.58 13.08
C SER A 36 -3.59 1.57 13.97
N ASP A 37 -3.35 0.43 14.63
CA ASP A 37 -2.17 0.27 15.48
C ASP A 37 -0.90 0.00 14.65
N PHE A 38 0.24 0.05 15.33
CA PHE A 38 1.54 -0.17 14.69
C PHE A 38 1.65 -1.56 14.05
N ALA A 39 1.13 -2.60 14.70
CA ALA A 39 1.19 -3.97 14.17
C ALA A 39 0.39 -4.10 12.86
N THR A 40 -0.84 -3.59 12.83
CA THR A 40 -1.72 -3.62 11.66
C THR A 40 -1.10 -2.89 10.49
N THR A 41 -0.55 -1.70 10.73
CA THR A 41 0.06 -0.92 9.66
C THR A 41 1.32 -1.59 9.10
N ARG A 42 2.11 -2.29 9.92
CA ARG A 42 3.23 -3.14 9.46
C ARG A 42 2.78 -4.34 8.63
N PHE A 43 1.67 -4.98 9.01
CA PHE A 43 1.11 -6.09 8.23
C PHE A 43 0.60 -5.62 6.86
N VAL A 44 -0.08 -4.47 6.82
CA VAL A 44 -0.53 -3.87 5.56
C VAL A 44 0.66 -3.50 4.68
N ASP A 45 1.68 -2.84 5.23
CA ASP A 45 2.88 -2.46 4.48
C ASP A 45 3.56 -3.66 3.83
N PHE A 46 3.69 -4.75 4.59
CA PHE A 46 4.24 -6.01 4.08
C PHE A 46 3.35 -6.60 2.98
N ALA A 47 2.04 -6.71 3.21
CA ALA A 47 1.12 -7.25 2.22
C ALA A 47 1.15 -6.43 0.92
N LEU A 48 1.15 -5.09 0.99
CA LEU A 48 1.26 -4.25 -0.19
C LEU A 48 2.55 -4.51 -0.99
N SER A 49 3.66 -4.81 -0.33
CA SER A 49 4.93 -5.14 -1.02
C SER A 49 4.88 -6.43 -1.84
N VAL A 50 3.89 -7.29 -1.60
CA VAL A 50 3.67 -8.55 -2.34
C VAL A 50 2.75 -8.36 -3.55
N VAL A 51 2.11 -7.20 -3.71
CA VAL A 51 1.23 -6.92 -4.86
C VAL A 51 2.06 -6.70 -6.12
N GLU A 52 2.02 -7.67 -7.03
CA GLU A 52 2.73 -7.61 -8.33
C GLU A 52 1.81 -7.40 -9.53
N SER A 53 0.51 -7.64 -9.38
CA SER A 53 -0.45 -7.55 -10.48
C SER A 53 -0.66 -6.10 -10.93
N GLU A 54 -0.86 -5.89 -12.24
CA GLU A 54 -1.12 -4.56 -12.79
C GLU A 54 -2.43 -3.95 -12.29
N ALA A 55 -3.47 -4.77 -12.09
CA ALA A 55 -4.73 -4.32 -11.50
C ALA A 55 -4.56 -3.83 -10.05
N GLY A 56 -3.67 -4.49 -9.29
CA GLY A 56 -3.34 -4.13 -7.92
C GLY A 56 -2.52 -2.85 -7.86
N LYS A 57 -1.47 -2.74 -8.68
CA LYS A 57 -0.65 -1.52 -8.84
C LYS A 57 -1.50 -0.29 -9.15
N GLU A 58 -2.38 -0.40 -10.14
CA GLU A 58 -3.29 0.71 -10.51
C GLU A 58 -4.22 1.07 -9.35
N ARG A 59 -4.65 0.07 -8.55
CA ARG A 59 -5.48 0.35 -7.39
C ARG A 59 -4.70 1.01 -6.25
N ILE A 60 -3.44 0.65 -6.05
CA ILE A 60 -2.54 1.34 -5.11
C ILE A 60 -2.31 2.78 -5.57
N ARG A 61 -2.13 3.01 -6.88
CA ARG A 61 -2.05 4.36 -7.48
C ARG A 61 -3.31 5.16 -7.16
N PHE A 62 -4.50 4.59 -7.31
CA PHE A 62 -5.74 5.26 -6.92
C PHE A 62 -5.70 5.73 -5.45
N TYR A 63 -5.22 4.90 -4.52
CA TYR A 63 -5.12 5.29 -3.11
C TYR A 63 -4.08 6.38 -2.85
N LEU A 64 -3.00 6.46 -3.64
CA LEU A 64 -2.04 7.56 -3.54
C LEU A 64 -2.69 8.92 -3.82
N PHE A 65 -3.58 9.00 -4.82
CA PHE A 65 -4.21 10.26 -5.22
C PHE A 65 -5.55 10.54 -4.51
N HIS A 66 -6.31 9.50 -4.18
CA HIS A 66 -7.70 9.62 -3.71
C HIS A 66 -7.93 9.05 -2.30
N GLY A 67 -6.93 8.40 -1.70
CA GLY A 67 -7.03 7.85 -0.35
C GLY A 67 -7.00 8.92 0.74
N LYS A 68 -7.23 8.48 1.99
CA LYS A 68 -6.98 9.26 3.21
C LYS A 68 -5.47 9.40 3.45
N GLN A 69 -5.04 10.34 4.29
CA GLN A 69 -3.61 10.60 4.52
C GLN A 69 -2.78 9.34 4.79
N ILE A 70 -3.21 8.49 5.74
CA ILE A 70 -2.51 7.23 6.04
C ILE A 70 -2.43 6.29 4.83
N GLN A 71 -3.48 6.22 4.01
CA GLN A 71 -3.50 5.40 2.80
C GLN A 71 -2.53 5.93 1.76
N ARG A 72 -2.50 7.25 1.54
CA ARG A 72 -1.55 7.90 0.62
C ARG A 72 -0.10 7.64 1.03
N ASN A 73 0.19 7.74 2.33
CA ASN A 73 1.53 7.48 2.85
C ASN A 73 1.98 6.04 2.55
N TYR A 74 1.14 5.03 2.82
CA TYR A 74 1.49 3.64 2.51
C TYR A 74 1.52 3.33 1.00
N ALA A 75 0.70 4.01 0.19
CA ALA A 75 0.81 3.93 -1.26
C ALA A 75 2.13 4.56 -1.76
N SER A 76 2.58 5.66 -1.17
CA SER A 76 3.87 6.29 -1.47
C SER A 76 5.04 5.35 -1.17
N LEU A 77 5.03 4.69 0.01
CA LEU A 77 6.04 3.70 0.37
C LEU A 77 6.12 2.54 -0.64
N TYR A 78 4.96 2.08 -1.13
CA TYR A 78 4.92 1.05 -2.17
C TYR A 78 5.64 1.50 -3.45
N PHE A 79 5.30 2.66 -4.01
CA PHE A 79 5.92 3.15 -5.24
C PHE A 79 7.39 3.53 -5.07
N ASN A 80 7.77 4.08 -3.91
CA ASN A 80 9.17 4.35 -3.58
C ASN A 80 10.03 3.07 -3.62
N ARG A 81 9.52 1.95 -3.09
CA ARG A 81 10.23 0.64 -3.15
C ARG A 81 10.34 0.07 -4.55
N LEU A 82 9.38 0.37 -5.43
CA LEU A 82 9.45 0.01 -6.84
C LEU A 82 10.39 0.93 -7.65
N GLY A 83 10.84 2.04 -7.08
CA GLY A 83 11.62 3.06 -7.80
C GLY A 83 10.79 3.94 -8.73
N GLU A 84 9.46 3.91 -8.61
CA GLU A 84 8.50 4.65 -9.43
C GLU A 84 8.38 6.11 -8.94
N TRP A 85 9.49 6.84 -9.05
CA TRP A 85 9.63 8.19 -8.49
C TRP A 85 8.67 9.22 -9.08
N GLU A 86 8.39 9.15 -10.38
CA GLU A 86 7.56 10.15 -11.07
C GLU A 86 6.14 10.21 -10.48
N ILE A 87 5.57 9.06 -10.12
CA ILE A 87 4.23 8.96 -9.53
C ILE A 87 4.20 9.55 -8.12
N VAL A 88 5.25 9.30 -7.33
CA VAL A 88 5.39 9.85 -5.97
C VAL A 88 5.59 11.35 -6.01
N LYS A 89 6.44 11.82 -6.94
CA LYS A 89 6.67 13.26 -7.17
C LYS A 89 5.39 13.96 -7.58
N GLU A 90 4.58 13.37 -8.45
CA GLU A 90 3.27 13.93 -8.85
C GLU A 90 2.37 14.13 -7.62
N ALA A 91 2.29 13.15 -6.71
CA ALA A 91 1.49 13.26 -5.49
C ALA A 91 2.03 14.31 -4.51
N PHE A 92 3.37 14.43 -4.41
CA PHE A 92 4.03 15.46 -3.60
C PHE A 92 3.78 16.88 -4.14
N ASP A 93 3.94 17.08 -5.45
CA ASP A 93 3.70 18.38 -6.11
C ASP A 93 2.24 18.84 -5.96
N GLN A 94 1.29 17.90 -5.85
CA GLN A 94 -0.12 18.17 -5.56
C GLN A 94 -0.42 18.40 -4.06
N GLY A 95 0.58 18.31 -3.17
CA GLY A 95 0.43 18.45 -1.72
C GLY A 95 -0.35 17.31 -1.05
N LEU A 96 -0.40 16.13 -1.68
CA LEU A 96 -1.15 14.97 -1.17
C LEU A 96 -0.36 14.18 -0.12
N ILE A 97 0.96 14.27 -0.18
CA ILE A 97 1.94 13.72 0.76
C ILE A 97 2.97 14.79 1.11
N ASP A 98 3.61 14.68 2.27
CA ASP A 98 4.66 15.61 2.70
C ASP A 98 6.06 15.16 2.21
N GLU A 99 7.06 16.00 2.47
CA GLU A 99 8.45 15.75 2.10
C GLU A 99 9.00 14.47 2.75
N VAL A 100 8.64 14.21 4.00
CA VAL A 100 9.09 13.01 4.74
C VAL A 100 8.61 11.74 4.03
N GLN A 101 7.36 11.71 3.60
CA GLN A 101 6.78 10.58 2.89
C GLN A 101 7.27 10.46 1.45
N ALA A 102 7.44 11.58 0.75
CA ALA A 102 7.96 11.59 -0.61
C ALA A 102 9.36 10.97 -0.67
N PHE A 103 10.24 11.28 0.30
CA PHE A 103 11.62 10.80 0.31
C PHE A 103 11.87 9.57 1.19
N ALA A 104 10.83 8.96 1.77
CA ALA A 104 10.95 7.72 2.53
C ALA A 104 11.35 6.54 1.63
N ARG A 105 12.39 5.80 2.00
CA ARG A 105 12.91 4.63 1.28
C ARG A 105 13.07 3.44 2.21
#